data_AF-A0AAQ0LVS2-F1
#
_entry.id   AF-A0AAQ0LVS2-F1
#
_cell.length_a   1.000
_cell.length_b   1.000
_cell.length_c   1.000
_cell.angle_alpha   90.00
_cell.angle_beta   90.00
_cell.angle_gamma   90.00
#
_symmetry.space_group_name_H-M   'P 1'
#
loop_
_entity.id
_entity.type
_entity.pdbx_description
1 polymer ?
#
loop_
_entity_poly.entity_id
_entity_poly.type
_entity_poly.pdbx_seq_one_letter_code
_entity_poly.pdbx_strand_id
1 'polypeptide(L)' 'MPDEAVRIMNFFGTFFMLLAITCLAIAVILNVVKNQVNLNDIFKKIEIICAIVTPALIIISIMFYVFANIF' A
#
# COMPACT_ATOMS: atom_id res chain seq x y z
N MET A 1 16.48 -20.19 15.24
CA MET A 1 16.08 -18.80 14.97
C MET A 1 15.00 -18.67 13.86
N PRO A 2 14.01 -19.58 13.71
CA PRO A 2 12.88 -19.33 12.80
C PRO A 2 11.95 -18.23 13.33
N ASP A 3 11.76 -18.13 14.65
CA ASP A 3 10.85 -17.16 15.28
C ASP A 3 11.20 -15.69 14.99
N GLU A 4 12.49 -15.36 14.92
CA GLU A 4 12.91 -13.99 14.60
C GLU A 4 12.65 -13.64 13.13
N ALA A 5 12.85 -14.59 12.22
CA ALA A 5 12.56 -14.41 10.79
C ALA A 5 11.05 -14.25 10.55
N VAL A 6 10.21 -15.07 11.20
CA VAL A 6 8.75 -14.96 11.16
C VAL A 6 8.28 -13.61 11.70
N ARG A 7 8.84 -13.16 12.83
CA ARG A 7 8.50 -11.86 13.41
C ARG A 7 8.87 -10.69 12.48
N ILE A 8 10.03 -10.75 11.84
CA ILE A 8 10.47 -9.74 10.87
C ILE A 8 9.57 -9.73 9.63
N MET A 9 9.25 -10.90 9.07
CA MET A 9 8.36 -11.01 7.91
C MET A 9 6.95 -10.47 8.20
N ASN A 10 6.38 -10.80 9.37
CA ASN A 10 5.09 -10.27 9.79
C ASN A 10 5.13 -8.74 10.01
N PHE A 11 6.21 -8.21 10.56
CA PHE A 11 6.39 -6.77 10.71
C PHE A 11 6.43 -6.05 9.35
N PHE A 12 7.22 -6.54 8.40
CA PHE A 12 7.27 -5.98 7.05
C PHE A 12 5.93 -6.12 6.33
N GLY A 13 5.27 -7.28 6.42
CA GLY A 13 3.93 -7.49 5.87
C GLY A 13 2.94 -6.45 6.40
N THR A 14 2.93 -6.21 7.71
CA THR A 14 2.08 -5.19 8.35
C THR A 14 2.41 -3.78 7.87
N PHE A 15 3.69 -3.45 7.77
CA PHE A 15 4.16 -2.13 7.30
C PHE A 15 3.72 -1.85 5.86
N PHE A 16 3.87 -2.81 4.96
CA PHE A 16 3.41 -2.67 3.57
C PHE A 16 1.88 -2.59 3.47
N MET A 17 1.15 -3.29 4.33
CA MET A 17 -0.31 -3.16 4.42
C MET A 17 -0.75 -1.74 4.81
N LEU A 18 -0.10 -1.15 5.82
CA LEU A 18 -0.36 0.23 6.24
C LEU A 18 -0.04 1.24 5.13
N LEU A 19 1.06 1.05 4.41
CA LEU A 19 1.39 1.87 3.23
C LEU A 19 0.35 1.73 2.12
N ALA A 20 -0.18 0.54 1.89
CA ALA A 20 -1.24 0.32 0.90
C ALA A 20 -2.54 1.06 1.29
N ILE A 21 -2.94 0.98 2.56
CA ILE A 21 -4.13 1.68 3.08
C ILE A 21 -3.98 3.20 2.95
N THR A 22 -2.82 3.74 3.29
CA THR A 22 -2.56 5.19 3.16
C THR A 22 -2.53 5.65 1.70
N CYS A 23 -1.91 4.89 0.78
CA CYS A 23 -1.98 5.18 -0.65
C CYS A 23 -3.42 5.15 -1.18
N LEU A 24 -4.22 4.16 -0.78
CA LEU A 24 -5.62 4.07 -1.16
C LEU A 24 -6.42 5.28 -0.65
N ALA A 25 -6.22 5.67 0.62
CA ALA A 25 -6.88 6.83 1.19
C ALA A 25 -6.54 8.12 0.43
N ILE A 26 -5.26 8.33 0.08
CA ILE A 26 -4.83 9.48 -0.72
C ILE A 26 -5.49 9.46 -2.11
N ALA A 27 -5.51 8.32 -2.79
CA ALA A 27 -6.15 8.19 -4.10
C ALA A 27 -7.66 8.51 -4.03
N VAL A 28 -8.36 8.03 -3.00
CA VAL A 28 -9.78 8.32 -2.78
C VAL A 28 -10.00 9.82 -2.52
N ILE A 29 -9.21 10.44 -1.66
CA ILE A 29 -9.31 11.88 -1.37
C ILE A 29 -9.08 12.69 -2.65
N LEU A 30 -8.03 12.37 -3.42
CA LEU A 30 -7.74 13.06 -4.67
C LEU A 30 -8.87 12.87 -5.68
N ASN A 31 -9.45 11.68 -5.80
CA ASN A 31 -10.59 11.45 -6.68
C ASN A 31 -11.83 12.27 -6.26
N VAL A 32 -12.09 12.42 -4.95
CA VAL A 32 -13.17 13.30 -4.46
C VAL A 32 -12.88 14.76 -4.78
N VAL A 33 -11.65 15.23 -4.54
CA VAL A 33 -11.24 16.63 -4.81
C VAL A 33 -11.31 16.94 -6.31
N LYS A 34 -10.95 15.98 -7.18
CA LYS A 34 -11.07 16.09 -8.65
C LYS A 34 -12.48 16.41 -9.11
N ASN A 35 -13.49 15.88 -8.40
CA ASN A 35 -14.89 16.11 -8.73
C ASN A 35 -15.39 17.48 -8.25
N GLN A 36 -14.66 18.15 -7.36
CA GLN A 36 -15.01 19.46 -6.80
C GLN A 36 -14.21 20.61 -7.44
N VAL A 37 -12.95 20.37 -7.82
CA VAL A 37 -12.03 21.37 -8.34
C VAL A 37 -11.14 20.75 -9.42
N ASN A 38 -10.78 21.53 -10.44
CA ASN A 38 -9.84 21.07 -11.46
C ASN A 38 -8.44 20.89 -10.83
N LEU A 39 -8.08 19.62 -10.58
CA LEU A 39 -6.81 19.27 -9.95
C LEU A 39 -5.62 19.67 -10.81
N ASN A 40 -4.59 20.20 -10.16
CA ASN A 40 -3.28 20.44 -10.77
C ASN A 40 -2.69 19.12 -11.31
N ASP A 41 -1.89 19.19 -12.38
CA ASP A 41 -1.37 18.00 -13.06
C ASP A 41 -0.49 17.12 -12.17
N ILE A 42 0.15 17.70 -11.15
CA ILE A 42 0.90 16.97 -10.13
C ILE A 42 -0.01 16.02 -9.34
N PHE A 43 -1.17 16.49 -8.90
CA PHE A 43 -2.09 15.69 -8.09
C PHE A 43 -2.74 14.56 -8.89
N LYS A 44 -3.02 14.77 -10.17
CA LYS A 44 -3.48 13.70 -11.08
C LYS A 44 -2.44 12.59 -11.23
N LYS A 45 -1.16 12.94 -11.32
CA LYS A 45 -0.07 11.96 -11.36
C LYS A 45 0.04 11.19 -10.05
N ILE A 46 -0.09 11.86 -8.91
CA ILE A 46 -0.08 11.21 -7.58
C ILE A 46 -1.24 10.23 -7.44
N GLU A 47 -2.46 10.60 -7.87
CA GLU A 47 -3.63 9.71 -7.88
C GLU A 47 -3.34 8.42 -8.66
N ILE A 48 -2.78 8.54 -9.87
CA ILE A 48 -2.42 7.39 -10.72
C ILE A 48 -1.32 6.54 -10.08
N ILE A 49 -0.27 7.17 -9.53
CA ILE A 49 0.81 6.46 -8.85
C ILE A 49 0.25 5.68 -7.66
N CYS A 50 -0.55 6.30 -6.81
CA CYS A 50 -1.18 5.63 -5.68
C CYS A 50 -2.09 4.48 -6.11
N ALA A 51 -2.85 4.64 -7.20
CA ALA A 51 -3.70 3.58 -7.74
C ALA A 51 -2.89 2.35 -8.23
N ILE A 52 -1.69 2.55 -8.76
CA ILE A 52 -0.79 1.47 -9.22
C ILE A 52 0.01 0.87 -8.05
N VAL A 53 0.50 1.70 -7.14
CA VAL A 53 1.35 1.28 -6.02
C VAL A 53 0.55 0.48 -4.98
N THR A 54 -0.72 0.82 -4.76
CA THR A 54 -1.60 0.12 -3.80
C THR A 54 -1.68 -1.39 -4.05
N PRO A 55 -2.06 -1.90 -5.24
CA PRO A 55 -2.13 -3.34 -5.49
C PRO A 55 -0.75 -4.02 -5.38
N ALA A 56 0.33 -3.35 -5.80
CA ALA A 56 1.68 -3.88 -5.66
C ALA A 56 2.06 -4.09 -4.18
N LEU A 57 1.78 -3.10 -3.33
CA LEU A 57 2.03 -3.18 -1.89
C LEU A 57 1.19 -4.28 -1.21
N ILE A 58 -0.07 -4.47 -1.63
CA ILE A 58 -0.92 -5.54 -1.12
C ILE A 58 -0.34 -6.91 -1.47
N ILE A 59 0.07 -7.12 -2.73
CA ILE A 59 0.66 -8.39 -3.16
C ILE A 59 1.92 -8.70 -2.35
N ILE A 60 2.81 -7.71 -2.22
CA ILE A 60 4.05 -7.85 -1.44
C ILE A 60 3.73 -8.20 0.02
N SER A 61 2.75 -7.51 0.63
CA SER A 61 2.31 -7.79 2.01
C SER A 61 1.79 -9.22 2.16
N ILE A 62 0.93 -9.68 1.25
CA ILE A 62 0.41 -11.05 1.24
C ILE A 62 1.55 -12.07 1.10
N MET A 63 2.51 -11.83 0.20
CA MET A 63 3.67 -12.71 0.04
C MET A 63 4.45 -12.85 1.36
N PHE A 64 4.73 -11.74 2.06
CA PHE A 64 5.41 -11.78 3.35
C PHE A 64 4.64 -12.58 4.41
N TYR A 65 3.31 -12.43 4.48
CA TYR A 65 2.49 -13.22 5.42
C TYR A 65 2.44 -14.70 5.07
N VAL A 66 2.40 -15.05 3.78
CA VAL A 66 2.44 -16.45 3.34
C VAL A 66 3.78 -17.08 3.72
N PHE A 67 4.90 -16.41 3.44
CA PHE A 67 6.21 -16.90 3.88
C PHE A 67 6.30 -17.02 5.40
N ALA A 68 5.81 -16.03 6.15
CA ALA A 68 5.81 -16.06 7.61
C ALA A 68 5.00 -17.23 8.22
N ASN A 69 4.00 -17.77 7.51
CA ASN A 69 3.21 -18.91 7.96
C ASN A 69 3.77 -20.28 7.53
N ILE A 70 4.71 -20.32 6.59
CA ILE A 70 5.35 -21.57 6.12
C ILE A 70 6.57 -21.94 6.98
N PHE A 71 7.24 -20.94 7.55
CA PHE A 71 8.41 -21.10 8.42
C PHE A 71 8.03 -21.18 9.90
#